data_AF-A0A8S3AFQ1-F1
#
_entry.id   AF-A0A8S3AFQ1-F1
#
_cell.length_a   1.000
_cell.length_b   1.000
_cell.length_c   1.000
_cell.angle_alpha   90.00
_cell.angle_beta   90.00
_cell.angle_gamma   90.00
#
_symmetry.space_group_name_H-M   'P 1'
#
loop_
_entity.id
_entity.type
_entity.pdbx_description
1 polymer ?
#
loop_
_entity_poly.entity_id
_entity_poly.type
_entity_poly.pdbx_seq_one_letter_code
_entity_poly.pdbx_strand_id
1 'polypeptide(L)'
;GYVALDFQDELSEASHSKDIEKNYELPDGQKIKIGNERFRCPEALFTPSIIGQQESGIANMVYDTIMKCDINLRGRLYRRIVLSGGTTSTTGLENRLKKEIRKLVPPETKIRIISASEQDIAVWLGGSILSSLSTFQKMWTTKQEYNDFGPSIMHRNF
;
A
#
# COMPACT_ATOMS: atom_id res chain seq x y z
N GLY A 1 6.95 12.89 4.65
CA GLY A 1 7.71 11.91 5.45
C GLY A 1 8.35 10.89 4.54
N TYR A 2 8.95 9.85 5.09
CA TYR A 2 9.47 8.69 4.37
C TYR A 2 9.42 7.48 5.30
N VAL A 3 9.48 6.27 4.75
CA VAL A 3 9.53 5.04 5.53
C VAL A 3 10.99 4.67 5.79
N ALA A 4 11.35 4.59 7.07
CA ALA A 4 12.65 4.09 7.53
C ALA A 4 12.84 2.62 7.12
N LEU A 5 14.03 2.23 6.66
CA LEU A 5 14.35 0.81 6.40
C LEU A 5 14.47 0.03 7.71
N ASP A 6 15.09 0.66 8.72
CA ASP A 6 15.27 0.15 10.07
C ASP A 6 14.86 1.23 11.06
N PHE A 7 13.64 1.09 11.60
CA PHE A 7 13.04 2.12 12.44
C PHE A 7 13.85 2.42 13.71
N GLN A 8 14.38 1.39 14.38
CA GLN A 8 15.12 1.56 15.63
C GLN A 8 16.48 2.22 15.42
N ASP A 9 17.19 1.80 14.37
CA ASP A 9 18.50 2.37 14.03
C ASP A 9 18.34 3.85 13.69
N GLU A 10 17.37 4.19 12.84
CA GLU A 10 17.11 5.56 12.43
C GLU A 10 16.57 6.43 13.59
N LEU A 11 15.82 5.85 14.53
CA LEU A 11 15.42 6.53 15.76
C LEU A 11 16.62 6.85 16.65
N SER A 12 17.60 5.96 16.74
CA SER A 12 18.84 6.19 17.48
C SER A 12 19.73 7.24 16.81
N GLU A 13 19.81 7.26 15.48
CA GLU A 13 20.54 8.30 14.75
C GLU A 13 19.88 9.67 14.93
N ALA A 14 18.54 9.72 14.91
CA ALA A 14 17.78 10.94 15.12
C ALA A 14 17.94 11.55 16.52
N SER A 15 18.34 10.77 17.53
CA SER A 15 18.65 11.33 18.86
C SER A 15 20.04 11.98 18.92
N HIS A 16 20.95 11.59 18.03
CA HIS A 16 22.33 12.06 18.02
C HIS A 16 22.60 13.11 16.92
N SER A 17 21.87 13.08 15.82
CA SER A 17 22.02 13.99 14.68
C SER A 17 20.74 14.78 14.38
N LYS A 18 20.92 16.02 13.92
CA LYS A 18 19.85 16.90 13.42
C LYS A 18 19.67 16.82 11.91
N ASP A 19 20.41 15.97 11.19
CA ASP A 19 20.38 15.88 9.73
C ASP A 19 19.01 15.46 9.17
N ILE A 20 18.18 14.83 10.00
CA ILE A 20 16.82 14.40 9.64
C ILE A 20 15.81 15.56 9.73
N GLU A 21 16.15 16.64 10.44
CA GLU A 21 15.28 17.81 10.59
C GLU A 21 15.08 18.51 9.24
N LYS A 22 13.82 18.79 8.89
CA LYS A 22 13.46 19.55 7.69
C LYS A 22 12.52 20.67 8.06
N ASN A 23 12.79 21.87 7.54
CA ASN A 23 11.88 23.00 7.67
C ASN A 23 10.77 22.89 6.62
N TYR A 24 9.53 23.12 7.05
CA TYR A 24 8.34 23.19 6.22
C TYR A 24 7.68 24.54 6.42
N GLU A 25 7.32 25.21 5.33
CA GLU A 25 6.66 26.52 5.36
C GLU A 25 5.15 26.33 5.23
N LEU A 26 4.42 26.86 6.20
CA LEU A 26 2.96 26.86 6.24
C LEU A 26 2.39 27.94 5.28
N PRO A 27 1.11 27.85 4.88
CA PRO A 27 0.50 28.83 3.97
C PRO A 27 0.49 30.28 4.48
N ASP A 28 0.65 30.49 5.80
CA ASP A 28 0.77 31.80 6.44
C ASP A 28 2.22 32.33 6.49
N GLY A 29 3.18 31.59 5.94
CA GLY A 29 4.62 31.90 5.92
C GLY A 29 5.38 31.45 7.16
N GLN A 30 4.72 30.86 8.17
CA GLN A 30 5.39 30.33 9.35
C GLN A 30 6.19 29.07 9.00
N LYS A 31 7.45 29.00 9.44
CA LYS A 31 8.29 27.81 9.25
C LYS A 31 8.24 26.91 10.48
N ILE A 32 7.77 25.69 10.28
CA ILE A 32 7.81 24.63 11.29
C ILE A 32 8.98 23.69 11.00
N LYS A 33 9.60 23.18 12.05
CA LYS A 33 10.66 22.19 11.95
C LYS A 33 10.09 20.81 12.24
N ILE A 34 10.27 19.88 11.31
CA ILE A 34 9.81 18.49 11.44
C ILE A 34 11.05 17.60 11.49
N GLY A 35 11.21 16.84 12.57
CA GLY A 35 12.33 15.95 12.84
C GLY A 35 11.97 14.48 12.59
N ASN A 36 12.07 13.67 13.65
CA ASN A 36 11.84 12.22 13.57
C ASN A 36 10.38 11.84 13.25
N GLU A 37 9.43 12.77 13.36
CA GLU A 37 8.03 12.58 12.98
C GLU A 37 7.89 12.20 11.50
N ARG A 38 8.87 12.59 10.68
CA ARG A 38 8.93 12.28 9.23
C ARG A 38 8.91 10.79 8.94
N PHE A 39 9.49 9.96 9.80
CA PHE A 39 9.53 8.50 9.64
C PHE A 39 8.74 7.74 10.71
N ARG A 40 8.45 8.36 11.86
CA ARG A 40 7.54 7.79 12.87
C ARG A 40 6.09 7.72 12.41
N CYS A 41 5.63 8.71 11.65
CA CYS A 41 4.25 8.73 11.14
C CYS A 41 3.93 7.49 10.28
N PRO A 42 4.70 7.15 9.23
CA PRO A 42 4.41 5.97 8.42
C PRO A 42 4.77 4.63 9.10
N GLU A 43 5.46 4.63 10.24
CA GLU A 43 5.73 3.40 11.01
C GLU A 43 4.43 2.76 11.51
N ALA A 44 3.35 3.53 11.66
CA ALA A 44 2.03 3.01 12.03
C ALA A 44 1.51 1.95 11.03
N LEU A 45 1.98 1.96 9.77
CA LEU A 45 1.63 0.94 8.78
C LEU A 45 2.25 -0.42 9.10
N PHE A 46 3.43 -0.43 9.73
CA PHE A 46 4.16 -1.65 10.07
C PHE A 46 3.92 -2.08 11.51
N THR A 47 3.73 -1.10 12.40
CA THR A 47 3.51 -1.28 13.83
C THR A 47 2.29 -0.46 14.28
N PRO A 48 1.05 -0.93 14.02
CA PRO A 48 -0.16 -0.19 14.41
C PRO A 48 -0.30 0.07 15.91
N SER A 49 0.36 -0.73 16.75
CA SER A 49 0.32 -0.55 18.22
C SER A 49 0.85 0.80 18.69
N ILE A 50 1.68 1.50 17.91
CA ILE A 50 2.15 2.85 18.25
C ILE A 50 1.02 3.89 18.26
N ILE A 51 -0.09 3.61 17.56
CA ILE A 51 -1.31 4.43 17.57
C ILE A 51 -2.45 3.77 18.36
N GLY A 52 -2.13 2.76 19.19
CA GLY A 52 -3.12 2.05 20.02
C GLY A 52 -3.96 1.01 19.26
N GLN A 53 -3.58 0.70 18.02
CA GLN A 53 -4.26 -0.30 17.19
C GLN A 53 -3.67 -1.70 17.41
N GLN A 54 -4.54 -2.71 17.48
CA GLN A 54 -4.15 -4.11 17.74
C GLN A 54 -4.09 -4.94 16.43
N GLU A 55 -4.35 -4.29 15.30
CA GLU A 55 -4.24 -4.89 13.99
C GLU A 55 -2.78 -5.23 13.63
N SER A 56 -2.63 -6.19 12.72
CA SER A 56 -1.32 -6.56 12.18
C SER A 56 -0.82 -5.50 11.21
N GLY A 57 0.50 -5.26 11.16
CA GLY A 57 1.09 -4.39 10.15
C GLY A 57 0.93 -4.93 8.73
N ILE A 58 1.11 -4.05 7.73
CA ILE A 58 0.87 -4.36 6.31
C ILE A 58 1.67 -5.56 5.79
N ALA A 59 2.88 -5.80 6.31
CA ALA A 59 3.71 -6.93 5.91
C ALA A 59 3.10 -8.28 6.34
N ASN A 60 2.58 -8.34 7.57
CA ASN A 60 1.88 -9.50 8.09
C ASN A 60 0.55 -9.70 7.35
N MET A 61 -0.21 -8.64 7.09
CA MET A 61 -1.45 -8.73 6.31
C MET A 61 -1.21 -9.31 4.91
N VAL A 62 -0.14 -8.90 4.22
CA VAL A 62 0.25 -9.46 2.91
C VAL A 62 0.61 -10.94 3.04
N TYR A 63 1.41 -11.30 4.04
CA TYR A 63 1.78 -12.69 4.30
C TYR A 63 0.56 -13.57 4.57
N ASP A 64 -0.31 -13.17 5.51
CA ASP A 64 -1.51 -13.91 5.91
C ASP A 64 -2.46 -14.11 4.73
N THR A 65 -2.64 -13.08 3.90
CA THR A 65 -3.48 -13.14 2.71
C THR A 65 -2.94 -14.16 1.70
N ILE A 66 -1.62 -14.16 1.45
CA ILE A 66 -1.00 -15.14 0.55
C ILE A 66 -1.06 -16.55 1.14
N MET A 67 -0.92 -16.71 2.46
CA MET A 67 -1.03 -18.01 3.13
C MET A 67 -2.45 -18.61 3.07
N LYS A 68 -3.49 -17.77 2.96
CA LYS A 68 -4.85 -18.24 2.71
C LYS A 68 -5.07 -18.75 1.28
N CYS A 69 -4.18 -18.43 0.33
CA CYS A 69 -4.25 -18.93 -1.04
C CYS A 69 -3.68 -20.35 -1.16
N ASP A 70 -4.08 -21.03 -2.24
CA ASP A 70 -3.53 -22.32 -2.67
C ASP A 70 -1.99 -22.26 -2.78
N ILE A 71 -1.33 -23.30 -2.27
CA ILE A 71 0.13 -23.40 -2.19
C ILE A 71 0.82 -23.18 -3.55
N ASN A 72 0.20 -23.62 -4.65
CA ASN A 72 0.74 -23.49 -5.99
C ASN A 72 0.73 -22.04 -6.50
N LEU A 73 -0.14 -21.19 -5.95
CA LEU A 73 -0.25 -19.77 -6.33
C LEU A 73 0.69 -18.87 -5.53
N ARG A 74 1.06 -19.25 -4.30
CA ARG A 74 1.83 -18.39 -3.37
C ARG A 74 3.12 -17.87 -3.97
N GLY A 75 3.90 -18.74 -4.62
CA GLY A 75 5.14 -18.34 -5.29
C GLY A 75 4.91 -17.36 -6.46
N ARG A 76 3.75 -17.38 -7.11
CA ARG A 76 3.39 -16.39 -8.14
C ARG A 76 2.99 -15.06 -7.51
N LEU A 77 2.26 -15.09 -6.39
CA LEU A 77 1.81 -13.91 -5.67
C LEU A 77 3.00 -13.11 -5.09
N TYR A 78 3.95 -13.76 -4.43
CA TYR A 78 5.15 -13.07 -3.91
C TYR A 78 6.01 -12.42 -5.00
N ARG A 79 6.01 -12.97 -6.22
CA ARG A 79 6.72 -12.41 -7.37
C ARG A 79 6.02 -11.20 -8.00
N ARG A 80 4.79 -10.88 -7.59
CA ARG A 80 3.97 -9.81 -8.18
C ARG A 80 3.08 -9.15 -7.12
N ILE A 81 3.72 -8.55 -6.11
CA ILE A 81 3.01 -7.67 -5.17
C ILE A 81 2.96 -6.29 -5.81
N VAL A 82 1.76 -5.79 -6.12
CA VAL A 82 1.58 -4.48 -6.75
C VAL A 82 1.14 -3.48 -5.69
N LEU A 83 1.81 -2.33 -5.65
CA LEU A 83 1.43 -1.20 -4.81
C LEU A 83 0.46 -0.28 -5.56
N SER A 84 -0.57 0.20 -4.88
CA SER A 84 -1.54 1.15 -5.41
C SER A 84 -2.12 2.01 -4.29
N GLY A 85 -2.36 3.30 -4.58
CA GLY A 85 -2.89 4.29 -3.66
C GLY A 85 -1.86 5.31 -3.20
N GLY A 86 -2.30 6.51 -2.82
CA GLY A 86 -1.40 7.63 -2.49
C GLY A 86 -0.42 7.33 -1.35
N THR A 87 -0.84 6.57 -0.34
CA THR A 87 0.03 6.20 0.79
C THR A 87 1.20 5.31 0.36
N THR A 88 1.04 4.48 -0.67
CA THR A 88 2.11 3.58 -1.15
C THR A 88 3.22 4.32 -1.88
N SER A 89 2.94 5.54 -2.35
CA SER A 89 3.93 6.45 -2.95
C SER A 89 4.89 7.07 -1.93
N THR A 90 4.75 6.76 -0.63
CA THR A 90 5.68 7.21 0.40
C THR A 90 7.08 6.63 0.13
N THR A 91 8.08 7.50 0.02
CA THR A 91 9.48 7.11 -0.23
C THR A 91 9.95 6.06 0.77
N GLY A 92 10.58 4.98 0.29
CA GLY A 92 11.13 3.91 1.13
C GLY A 92 10.15 2.77 1.45
N LEU A 93 8.84 2.93 1.19
CA LEU A 93 7.83 1.92 1.53
C LEU A 93 8.07 0.58 0.83
N GLU A 94 8.43 0.60 -0.46
CA GLU A 94 8.75 -0.62 -1.21
C GLU A 94 9.88 -1.42 -0.54
N ASN A 95 10.98 -0.74 -0.22
CA ASN A 95 12.17 -1.39 0.34
C ASN A 95 11.88 -1.95 1.75
N ARG A 96 11.20 -1.18 2.61
CA ARG A 96 10.81 -1.65 3.94
C ARG A 96 9.84 -2.82 3.86
N LEU A 97 8.81 -2.74 3.03
CA LEU A 97 7.83 -3.83 2.87
C LEU A 97 8.51 -5.11 2.36
N LYS A 98 9.42 -5.00 1.39
CA LYS A 98 10.19 -6.14 0.88
C LYS A 98 11.05 -6.76 1.98
N LYS A 99 11.69 -5.93 2.80
CA LYS A 99 12.50 -6.38 3.94
C LYS A 99 11.66 -7.09 5.00
N GLU A 100 10.51 -6.55 5.37
CA GLU A 100 9.63 -7.19 6.37
C GLU A 100 9.06 -8.52 5.85
N ILE A 101 8.57 -8.58 4.60
CA ILE A 101 8.08 -9.84 4.02
C ILE A 101 9.21 -10.88 3.95
N ARG A 102 10.44 -10.46 3.63
CA ARG A 102 11.61 -11.35 3.60
C ARG A 102 11.86 -12.06 4.94
N LYS A 103 11.52 -11.46 6.07
CA LYS A 103 11.64 -12.09 7.41
C LYS A 103 10.60 -13.19 7.63
N LEU A 104 9.47 -13.15 6.92
CA LEU A 104 8.32 -14.04 7.13
C LEU A 104 8.32 -15.27 6.21
N VAL A 105 9.11 -15.25 5.14
CA VAL A 105 9.10 -16.29 4.10
C VAL A 105 10.46 -17.00 3.98
N PRO A 106 10.50 -18.24 3.46
CA PRO A 106 11.74 -18.94 3.21
C PRO A 106 12.71 -18.13 2.32
N PRO A 107 14.03 -18.20 2.56
CA PRO A 107 15.03 -17.40 1.83
C PRO A 107 14.95 -17.51 0.30
N GLU A 108 14.67 -18.71 -0.20
CA GLU A 108 14.50 -19.07 -1.61
C GLU A 108 13.28 -18.42 -2.29
N THR A 109 12.34 -17.87 -1.51
CA THR A 109 11.15 -17.20 -2.06
C THR A 109 11.56 -15.94 -2.82
N LYS A 110 11.24 -15.85 -4.11
CA LYS A 110 11.49 -14.63 -4.90
C LYS A 110 10.41 -13.60 -4.61
N ILE A 111 10.77 -12.52 -3.91
CA ILE A 111 9.88 -11.39 -3.63
C ILE A 111 10.16 -10.26 -4.62
N ARG A 112 9.10 -9.80 -5.29
CA ARG A 112 9.13 -8.59 -6.11
C ARG A 112 7.90 -7.74 -5.80
N ILE A 113 8.18 -6.52 -5.39
CA ILE A 113 7.20 -5.46 -5.22
C ILE A 113 7.26 -4.60 -6.49
N ILE A 114 6.11 -4.16 -6.96
CA ILE A 114 5.93 -3.42 -8.21
C ILE A 114 5.28 -2.09 -7.86
N SER A 115 6.03 -1.03 -8.08
CA SER A 115 5.64 0.36 -7.91
C SER A 115 5.56 1.03 -9.30
N ALA A 116 4.40 1.55 -9.69
CA ALA A 116 4.22 2.34 -10.92
C ALA A 116 4.39 3.85 -10.66
N SER A 117 4.62 4.65 -11.71
CA SER A 117 4.68 6.12 -11.62
C SER A 117 3.34 6.72 -11.20
N GLU A 118 2.22 6.19 -11.71
CA GLU A 118 0.86 6.68 -11.44
C GLU A 118 0.13 5.89 -10.33
N GLN A 119 0.85 5.43 -9.30
CA GLN A 119 0.29 4.59 -8.24
C GLN A 119 -0.91 5.21 -7.50
N ASP A 120 -0.91 6.53 -7.35
CA ASP A 120 -1.95 7.32 -6.70
C ASP A 120 -3.29 7.28 -7.47
N ILE A 121 -3.23 7.18 -8.79
CA ILE A 121 -4.40 7.11 -9.68
C ILE A 121 -4.58 5.74 -10.36
N ALA A 122 -3.76 4.75 -10.02
CA ALA A 122 -3.74 3.45 -10.70
C ALA A 122 -5.12 2.76 -10.73
N VAL A 123 -5.89 2.88 -9.66
CA VAL A 123 -7.25 2.31 -9.58
C VAL A 123 -8.18 2.99 -10.60
N TRP A 124 -8.12 4.32 -10.68
CA TRP A 124 -8.93 5.09 -11.63
C TRP A 124 -8.52 4.81 -13.08
N LEU A 125 -7.21 4.75 -13.35
CA LEU A 125 -6.67 4.43 -14.67
C LEU A 125 -7.12 3.03 -15.12
N GLY A 126 -7.06 2.05 -14.22
CA GLY A 126 -7.56 0.69 -14.48
C GLY A 126 -9.05 0.69 -14.85
N GLY A 127 -9.86 1.45 -14.13
CA GLY A 127 -11.29 1.62 -14.44
C GLY A 127 -11.54 2.29 -15.80
N SER A 128 -10.79 3.36 -16.10
CA SER A 128 -10.85 4.07 -17.38
C SER A 128 -10.52 3.14 -18.56
N ILE A 129 -9.40 2.40 -18.47
CA ILE A 129 -9.00 1.42 -19.48
C ILE A 129 -10.06 0.34 -19.63
N LEU A 130 -10.49 -0.27 -18.52
CA LEU A 130 -11.48 -1.35 -18.53
C LEU A 130 -12.81 -0.89 -19.16
N SER A 131 -13.30 0.29 -18.80
CA SER A 131 -14.54 0.86 -19.34
C SER A 131 -14.50 1.15 -20.84
N SER A 132 -13.29 1.37 -21.38
CA SER A 132 -13.06 1.65 -22.80
C SER A 132 -13.00 0.38 -23.66
N LEU A 133 -12.93 -0.81 -23.04
CA LEU A 133 -12.89 -2.07 -23.78
C LEU A 133 -14.29 -2.41 -24.33
N SER A 134 -14.36 -2.76 -25.62
CA SER A 134 -15.63 -3.20 -26.25
C SER A 134 -16.20 -4.45 -25.58
N THR A 135 -15.36 -5.32 -25.04
CA THR A 135 -15.78 -6.50 -24.25
C THR A 135 -16.44 -6.12 -22.94
N PHE A 136 -16.10 -4.97 -22.36
CA PHE A 136 -16.66 -4.52 -21.08
C PHE A 136 -18.10 -4.02 -21.21
N GLN A 137 -18.53 -3.60 -22.40
CA GLN A 137 -19.92 -3.21 -22.66
C GLN A 137 -20.90 -4.35 -22.35
N LYS A 138 -20.48 -5.62 -22.51
CA LYS A 138 -21.30 -6.80 -22.19
C LYS A 138 -21.47 -7.04 -20.69
N MET A 139 -20.67 -6.38 -19.86
CA MET A 139 -20.75 -6.46 -18.39
C MET A 139 -21.53 -5.28 -17.80
N TRP A 140 -21.99 -4.34 -18.62
CA TRP A 140 -22.80 -3.23 -18.13
C TRP A 140 -24.17 -3.74 -17.69
N THR A 141 -24.67 -3.14 -16.61
CA THR A 141 -26.07 -3.32 -16.20
C THR A 141 -26.86 -2.15 -16.76
N THR A 142 -27.81 -2.44 -17.64
CA THR A 142 -28.69 -1.42 -18.22
C THR A 142 -29.76 -0.99 -17.22
N LYS A 143 -30.34 0.20 -17.44
CA LYS A 143 -31.48 0.68 -16.66
C LYS A 143 -32.67 -0.29 -16.72
N GLN A 144 -32.91 -0.90 -17.88
CA GLN A 144 -33.98 -1.87 -18.06
C GLN A 144 -33.76 -3.11 -17.18
N GLU A 145 -32.58 -3.71 -17.22
CA GLU A 145 -32.24 -4.87 -16.38
C GLU A 145 -32.36 -4.55 -14.88
N TYR A 146 -31.93 -3.35 -14.47
CA TYR A 146 -32.10 -2.94 -13.09
C TYR A 146 -33.58 -2.78 -12.69
N ASN A 147 -34.43 -2.26 -13.57
CA ASN A 147 -35.86 -2.14 -13.30
C ASN A 147 -36.54 -3.52 -13.20
N ASP A 148 -36.12 -4.47 -14.03
CA ASP A 148 -36.73 -5.79 -14.14
C ASP A 148 -36.29 -6.74 -13.00
N PHE A 149 -35.02 -6.67 -12.59
CA PHE A 149 -34.43 -7.59 -11.60
C PHE A 149 -34.09 -6.91 -10.26
N GLY A 150 -34.23 -5.59 -10.17
CA GLY A 150 -33.88 -4.80 -8.99
C GLY A 150 -32.38 -4.86 -8.67
N PRO A 151 -31.98 -4.51 -7.43
CA PRO A 151 -30.59 -4.52 -6.99
C PRO A 151 -29.87 -5.87 -7.12
N SER A 152 -30.62 -6.97 -7.15
CA SER A 152 -30.08 -8.34 -7.22
C SER A 152 -29.23 -8.58 -8.47
N ILE A 153 -29.48 -7.84 -9.56
CA ILE A 153 -28.71 -7.93 -10.81
C ILE A 153 -27.24 -7.59 -10.62
N MET A 154 -26.92 -6.69 -9.66
CA MET A 154 -25.54 -6.28 -9.40
C MET A 154 -24.73 -7.43 -8.79
N HIS A 155 -25.32 -8.22 -7.89
CA HIS A 155 -24.68 -9.41 -7.29
C HIS A 155 -24.50 -10.56 -8.29
N ARG A 156 -25.26 -10.56 -9.40
CA ARG A 156 -25.11 -11.56 -10.45
C ARG A 156 -23.96 -11.20 -11.39
N ASN A 157 -23.76 -9.91 -11.63
CA ASN A 157 -22.77 -9.39 -12.57
C ASN A 157 -21.41 -9.10 -11.92
N PHE A 158 -21.34 -8.97 -10.59
CA PHE A 158 -20.13 -8.65 -9.80
C PHE A 158 -20.09 -9.44 -8.49
#